data_AF-A0A4Q7J930-F1
#
_entry.id   AF-A0A4Q7J930-F1
#
_cell.length_a   1.000
_cell.length_b   1.000
_cell.length_c   1.000
_cell.angle_alpha   90.00
_cell.angle_beta   90.00
_cell.angle_gamma   90.00
#
_symmetry.space_group_name_H-M   'P 1'
#
loop_
_entity.id
_entity.type
_entity.pdbx_description
1 polymer ?
#
loop_
_entity_poly.entity_id
_entity_poly.type
_entity_poly.pdbx_seq_one_letter_code
_entity_poly.pdbx_strand_id
1 'polypeptide(L)'
;MWDAVVDGAASKAARELWSGVDTVGKGAAPAAGGGGFEMTPEELTALIGLWEDELEKISQDTMTIEGIIAGLVPPGTDPVSAGYVDTGIESLFALQTQNDSMRIYATEYVAKLKMAKQKTETKDADTADALNQAAGA
;
A
#
# COMPACT_ATOMS: atom_id res chain seq x y z
N MET A 1 -7.65 6.84 17.43
CA MET A 1 -8.19 5.48 17.16
C MET A 1 -7.12 4.65 16.45
N TRP A 2 -5.90 4.62 16.99
CA TRP A 2 -4.77 3.84 16.48
C TRP A 2 -4.26 2.81 17.50
N ASP A 3 -4.67 2.92 18.77
CA ASP A 3 -4.11 2.10 19.86
C ASP A 3 -4.79 0.74 20.05
N ALA A 4 -5.98 0.52 19.49
CA ALA A 4 -6.79 -0.66 19.83
C ALA A 4 -6.59 -1.89 18.92
N VAL A 5 -5.95 -1.74 17.74
CA VAL A 5 -5.72 -2.84 16.76
C VAL A 5 -4.31 -3.45 16.93
N VAL A 6 -3.58 -3.04 17.96
CA VAL A 6 -2.12 -3.05 18.02
C VAL A 6 -1.49 -4.24 18.76
N ASP A 7 -2.24 -5.16 19.38
CA ASP A 7 -1.67 -6.12 20.34
C ASP A 7 -1.43 -7.56 19.82
N GLY A 8 -1.49 -7.80 18.50
CA GLY A 8 -1.23 -9.12 17.90
C GLY A 8 0.15 -9.27 17.25
N ALA A 9 0.70 -10.48 17.12
CA ALA A 9 2.00 -10.73 16.46
C ALA A 9 2.14 -10.10 15.05
N ALA A 10 1.02 -9.97 14.33
CA ALA A 10 0.93 -9.28 13.04
C ALA A 10 1.26 -7.78 13.11
N SER A 11 0.92 -7.10 14.22
CA SER A 11 1.22 -5.67 14.41
C SER A 11 2.71 -5.44 14.69
N LYS A 12 3.40 -6.44 15.25
CA LYS A 12 4.85 -6.40 15.48
C LYS A 12 5.62 -6.55 14.17
N ALA A 13 5.24 -7.50 13.32
CA ALA A 13 5.81 -7.65 11.98
C ALA A 13 5.54 -6.40 11.11
N ALA A 14 4.31 -5.87 11.17
CA ALA A 14 3.96 -4.62 10.50
C ALA A 14 4.80 -3.44 11.01
N ARG A 15 4.99 -3.30 12.34
CA ARG A 15 5.87 -2.27 12.91
C ARG A 15 7.32 -2.46 12.53
N GLU A 16 7.88 -3.66 12.53
CA GLU A 16 9.27 -3.90 12.14
C GLU A 16 9.50 -3.59 10.65
N LEU A 17 8.52 -3.91 9.79
CA LEU A 17 8.53 -3.53 8.37
C LEU A 17 8.38 -2.01 8.17
N TRP A 18 7.49 -1.34 8.91
CA TRP A 18 7.20 0.09 8.74
C TRP A 18 8.13 1.03 9.52
N SER A 19 8.65 0.66 10.69
CA SER A 19 9.65 1.44 11.43
C SER A 19 11.02 1.42 10.75
N GLY A 20 11.23 0.49 9.82
CA GLY A 20 12.36 0.53 8.87
C GLY A 20 12.19 1.59 7.78
N VAL A 21 10.97 2.11 7.57
CA VAL A 21 10.66 3.08 6.51
C VAL A 21 11.13 4.50 6.83
N ASP A 22 11.58 4.80 8.06
CA ASP A 22 12.33 6.04 8.36
C ASP A 22 13.65 6.14 7.55
N THR A 23 13.99 5.08 6.81
CA THR A 23 15.07 5.04 5.82
C THR A 23 14.56 5.03 4.36
N VAL A 24 13.52 5.79 4.00
CA VAL A 24 12.97 5.94 2.62
C VAL A 24 14.03 6.14 1.51
N GLY A 25 15.29 6.48 1.83
CA GLY A 25 16.38 6.52 0.86
C GLY A 25 17.17 5.23 0.60
N LYS A 26 17.16 4.21 1.47
CA LYS A 26 18.05 3.04 1.38
C LYS A 26 17.55 1.87 2.25
N GLY A 27 16.61 1.07 1.75
CA GLY A 27 16.28 -0.20 2.40
C GLY A 27 14.95 -0.79 2.00
N ALA A 28 15.01 -1.87 1.23
CA ALA A 28 13.96 -2.88 1.09
C ALA A 28 12.61 -2.42 0.50
N ALA A 29 12.63 -1.88 -0.72
CA ALA A 29 11.70 -2.46 -1.69
C ALA A 29 12.19 -3.90 -1.93
N PRO A 30 11.39 -4.97 -1.70
CA PRO A 30 11.79 -6.29 -2.13
C PRO A 30 12.07 -6.19 -3.63
N ALA A 31 13.32 -6.45 -4.00
CA ALA A 31 13.81 -6.25 -5.34
C ALA A 31 12.88 -6.95 -6.32
N ALA A 32 12.49 -6.24 -7.38
CA ALA A 32 11.87 -6.81 -8.55
C ALA A 32 12.86 -7.78 -9.21
N GLY A 33 12.96 -9.00 -8.66
CA GLY A 33 14.00 -9.96 -9.01
C GLY A 33 14.05 -11.13 -8.04
N GLY A 34 13.21 -12.14 -8.27
CA GLY A 34 13.53 -13.53 -7.94
C GLY A 34 13.52 -14.00 -6.47
N GLY A 35 13.12 -13.19 -5.49
CA GLY A 35 12.96 -13.61 -4.10
C GLY A 35 11.49 -13.76 -3.72
N GLY A 36 11.01 -14.98 -3.49
CA GLY A 36 9.67 -15.20 -2.96
C GLY A 36 9.53 -14.59 -1.56
N PHE A 37 8.32 -14.16 -1.19
CA PHE A 37 8.05 -13.70 0.17
C PHE A 37 8.25 -14.89 1.14
N GLU A 38 9.21 -14.79 2.06
CA GLU A 38 9.43 -15.76 3.14
C GLU A 38 8.48 -15.48 4.32
N MET A 39 7.18 -15.39 4.05
CA MET A 39 6.13 -15.12 5.04
C MET A 39 5.10 -16.24 5.06
N THR A 40 4.49 -16.50 6.21
CA THR A 40 3.37 -17.46 6.30
C THR A 40 2.12 -16.91 5.60
N PRO A 41 1.14 -17.76 5.23
CA PRO A 41 -0.12 -17.29 4.67
C PRO A 41 -0.85 -16.27 5.56
N GLU A 42 -0.75 -16.40 6.88
CA GLU A 42 -1.35 -15.48 7.85
C GLU A 42 -0.63 -14.12 7.86
N GLU A 43 0.70 -14.12 7.83
CA GLU A 43 1.50 -12.90 7.73
C GLU A 43 1.23 -12.16 6.42
N LEU A 44 1.13 -12.89 5.31
CA LEU A 44 0.74 -12.33 4.01
C LEU A 44 -0.68 -11.76 4.05
N THR A 45 -1.62 -12.43 4.73
CA THR A 45 -2.99 -11.93 4.88
C THR A 45 -3.03 -10.62 5.65
N ALA A 46 -2.29 -10.53 6.76
CA ALA A 46 -2.20 -9.30 7.54
C ALA A 46 -1.57 -8.15 6.74
N LEU A 47 -0.48 -8.43 6.01
CA LEU A 47 0.18 -7.44 5.15
C LEU A 47 -0.72 -6.98 4.01
N ILE A 48 -1.47 -7.89 3.37
CA ILE A 48 -2.47 -7.53 2.35
C ILE A 48 -3.50 -6.57 2.93
N GLY A 49 -4.06 -6.86 4.11
CA GLY A 49 -5.04 -5.99 4.76
C GLY A 49 -4.51 -4.58 5.01
N LEU A 50 -3.28 -4.45 5.49
CA LEU A 50 -2.66 -3.13 5.71
C LEU A 50 -2.51 -2.32 4.42
N TRP A 51 -2.15 -2.97 3.31
CA TRP A 51 -2.06 -2.30 2.01
C TRP A 51 -3.43 -1.98 1.41
N GLU A 52 -4.45 -2.80 1.67
CA GLU A 52 -5.83 -2.52 1.29
C GLU A 52 -6.39 -1.31 2.06
N ASP A 53 -6.12 -1.21 3.36
CA ASP A 53 -6.46 -0.04 4.18
C ASP A 53 -5.75 1.22 3.68
N GLU A 54 -4.48 1.11 3.31
CA GLU A 54 -3.72 2.25 2.76
C GLU A 54 -4.22 2.67 1.37
N LEU A 55 -4.59 1.71 0.52
CA LEU A 55 -5.25 1.98 -0.77
C LEU A 55 -6.57 2.73 -0.59
N GLU A 56 -7.33 2.42 0.45
CA GLU A 56 -8.55 3.15 0.77
C GLU A 56 -8.23 4.61 1.10
N LYS A 57 -7.23 4.86 1.96
CA LYS A 57 -6.81 6.24 2.29
C LYS A 57 -6.33 7.01 1.07
N ILE A 58 -5.47 6.41 0.24
CA ILE A 58 -5.01 7.02 -1.02
C ILE A 58 -6.22 7.36 -1.92
N SER A 59 -7.26 6.53 -1.93
CA SER A 59 -8.47 6.80 -2.71
C SER A 59 -9.30 7.95 -2.12
N GLN A 60 -9.38 8.05 -0.80
CA GLN A 60 -10.00 9.18 -0.10
C GLN A 60 -9.23 10.48 -0.32
N ASP A 61 -7.90 10.42 -0.41
CA ASP A 61 -7.05 11.57 -0.74
C ASP A 61 -7.31 12.08 -2.15
N THR A 62 -7.55 11.21 -3.14
CA THR A 62 -8.00 11.63 -4.48
C THR A 62 -9.25 12.50 -4.39
N MET A 63 -10.28 12.05 -3.66
CA MET A 63 -11.54 12.80 -3.52
C MET A 63 -11.30 14.15 -2.83
N THR A 64 -10.40 14.19 -1.86
CA THR A 64 -10.03 15.41 -1.14
C THR A 64 -9.31 16.40 -2.06
N ILE A 65 -8.32 15.93 -2.84
CA ILE A 65 -7.58 16.76 -3.79
C ILE A 65 -8.52 17.33 -4.85
N GLU A 66 -9.40 16.51 -5.42
CA GLU A 66 -10.39 16.95 -6.41
C GLU A 66 -11.34 18.01 -5.82
N GLY A 67 -11.78 17.82 -4.58
CA GLY A 67 -12.60 18.81 -3.87
C GLY A 67 -11.88 20.14 -3.66
N ILE A 68 -10.58 20.12 -3.32
CA ILE A 68 -9.78 21.34 -3.17
C ILE A 68 -9.60 22.05 -4.51
N ILE A 69 -9.27 21.30 -5.58
CA ILE A 69 -9.13 21.87 -6.94
C ILE A 69 -10.43 22.55 -7.37
N ALA A 70 -11.57 21.89 -7.17
CA ALA A 70 -12.88 22.42 -7.54
C ALA A 70 -13.29 23.65 -6.72
N GLY A 71 -12.83 23.75 -5.47
CA GLY A 71 -13.13 24.85 -4.55
C GLY A 71 -12.15 26.03 -4.62
N LEU A 72 -11.01 25.88 -5.30
CA LEU A 72 -9.98 26.90 -5.34
C LEU A 72 -10.40 28.05 -6.26
N VAL A 73 -10.66 29.21 -5.65
CA VAL A 73 -11.07 30.44 -6.32
C VAL A 73 -10.13 31.59 -5.94
N PRO A 74 -9.88 32.54 -6.84
CA PRO A 74 -8.96 33.63 -6.55
C PRO A 74 -9.56 34.57 -5.49
N PRO A 75 -8.74 35.05 -4.52
CA PRO A 75 -9.23 35.91 -3.44
C PRO A 75 -9.68 37.30 -3.93
N GLY A 76 -9.33 37.68 -5.16
CA GLY A 76 -9.71 38.92 -5.81
C GLY A 76 -9.72 38.77 -7.34
N THR A 77 -10.21 39.80 -8.03
CA THR A 77 -10.27 39.82 -9.51
C THR A 77 -9.01 40.41 -10.15
N ASP A 78 -8.00 40.72 -9.37
CA ASP A 78 -6.75 41.28 -9.89
C ASP A 78 -5.86 40.18 -10.50
N PRO A 79 -4.92 40.55 -11.40
CA PRO A 79 -4.06 39.56 -12.06
C PRO A 79 -3.19 38.76 -11.09
N VAL A 80 -2.86 39.34 -9.92
CA VAL A 80 -2.03 38.68 -8.90
C VAL A 80 -2.82 37.57 -8.20
N SER A 81 -4.08 37.81 -7.85
CA SER A 81 -4.98 36.82 -7.25
C SER A 81 -5.26 35.67 -8.20
N ALA A 82 -5.44 35.96 -9.50
CA ALA A 82 -5.59 34.93 -10.53
C ALA A 82 -4.30 34.08 -10.65
N GLY A 83 -3.13 34.71 -10.76
CA GLY A 83 -1.86 33.99 -10.85
C GLY A 83 -1.52 33.14 -9.61
N TYR A 84 -1.93 33.58 -8.41
CA TYR A 84 -1.81 32.77 -7.20
C TYR A 84 -2.59 31.45 -7.29
N VAL A 85 -3.81 31.50 -7.83
CA VAL A 85 -4.62 30.30 -8.06
C VAL A 85 -4.01 29.40 -9.10
N ASP A 86 -3.50 29.96 -10.21
CA ASP A 86 -2.88 29.16 -11.27
C ASP A 86 -1.71 28.31 -10.73
N THR A 87 -0.80 28.92 -9.95
CA THR A 87 0.31 28.18 -9.32
C THR A 87 -0.17 27.15 -8.29
N GLY A 88 -1.24 27.48 -7.54
CA GLY A 88 -1.87 26.55 -6.60
C GLY A 88 -2.47 25.33 -7.30
N ILE A 89 -3.16 25.54 -8.42
CA ILE A 89 -3.75 24.48 -9.25
C ILE A 89 -2.66 23.58 -9.82
N GLU A 90 -1.56 24.14 -10.35
CA GLU A 90 -0.43 23.34 -10.86
C GLU A 90 0.15 22.42 -9.78
N SER A 91 0.30 22.94 -8.55
CA SER A 91 0.79 22.16 -7.41
C SER A 91 -0.18 21.04 -7.02
N LEU A 92 -1.49 21.31 -7.06
CA LEU A 92 -2.52 20.31 -6.77
C LEU A 92 -2.61 19.22 -7.84
N PHE A 93 -2.40 19.55 -9.12
CA PHE A 93 -2.32 18.53 -10.18
C PHE A 93 -1.08 17.66 -10.05
N ALA A 94 0.06 18.23 -9.65
CA ALA A 94 1.25 17.45 -9.34
C ALA A 94 1.00 16.47 -8.17
N LEU A 95 0.31 16.94 -7.12
CA LEU A 95 -0.10 16.09 -5.99
C LEU A 95 -1.07 14.98 -6.42
N GLN A 96 -2.07 15.30 -7.26
CA GLN A 96 -2.99 14.30 -7.82
C GLN A 96 -2.24 13.22 -8.60
N THR A 97 -1.30 13.63 -9.46
CA THR A 97 -0.46 12.71 -10.25
C THR A 97 0.38 11.79 -9.36
N GLN A 98 0.94 12.34 -8.28
CA GLN A 98 1.67 11.56 -7.29
C GLN A 98 0.76 10.55 -6.59
N ASN A 99 -0.44 10.98 -6.17
CA ASN A 99 -1.42 10.13 -5.51
C ASN A 99 -1.87 8.96 -6.41
N ASP A 100 -2.13 9.25 -7.69
CA ASP A 100 -2.48 8.23 -8.69
C ASP A 100 -1.35 7.21 -8.88
N SER A 101 -0.10 7.68 -8.91
CA SER A 101 1.07 6.82 -9.01
C SER A 101 1.20 5.89 -7.80
N MET A 102 0.94 6.42 -6.59
CA MET A 102 0.91 5.62 -5.36
C MET A 102 -0.21 4.58 -5.38
N ARG A 103 -1.40 4.94 -5.86
CA ARG A 103 -2.53 4.02 -5.99
C ARG A 103 -2.20 2.85 -6.92
N ILE A 104 -1.61 3.14 -8.08
CA ILE A 104 -1.19 2.10 -9.05
C ILE A 104 -0.17 1.17 -8.40
N TYR A 105 0.88 1.73 -7.80
CA TYR A 105 1.92 0.94 -7.13
C TYR A 105 1.34 0.02 -6.05
N ALA A 106 0.52 0.56 -5.15
CA ALA A 106 -0.07 -0.20 -4.06
C ALA A 106 -1.02 -1.29 -4.58
N THR A 107 -1.79 -1.02 -5.64
CA THR A 107 -2.66 -2.01 -6.29
C THR A 107 -1.86 -3.17 -6.86
N GLU A 108 -0.79 -2.88 -7.61
CA GLU A 108 0.09 -3.91 -8.15
C GLU A 108 0.81 -4.70 -7.05
N TYR A 109 1.16 -4.04 -5.96
CA TYR A 109 1.82 -4.68 -4.83
C TYR A 109 0.88 -5.64 -4.09
N VAL A 110 -0.37 -5.23 -3.82
CA VAL A 110 -1.41 -6.12 -3.27
C VAL A 110 -1.63 -7.34 -4.17
N ALA A 111 -1.65 -7.16 -5.49
CA ALA A 111 -1.77 -8.27 -6.43
C ALA A 111 -0.59 -9.26 -6.30
N LYS A 112 0.64 -8.76 -6.17
CA LYS A 112 1.84 -9.59 -5.94
C LYS A 112 1.77 -10.35 -4.63
N LEU A 113 1.31 -9.71 -3.55
CA LEU A 113 1.13 -10.36 -2.24
C LEU A 113 0.07 -11.47 -2.30
N LYS A 114 -1.07 -11.22 -2.96
CA LYS A 114 -2.12 -12.23 -3.17
C LYS A 114 -1.61 -13.44 -3.96
N MET A 115 -0.83 -13.20 -5.02
CA MET A 115 -0.17 -14.28 -5.79
C MET A 115 0.83 -15.06 -4.95
N ALA A 116 1.57 -14.40 -4.07
CA ALA A 116 2.51 -15.06 -3.16
C ALA A 116 1.79 -15.95 -2.15
N LYS A 117 0.73 -15.44 -1.52
CA LYS A 117 -0.11 -16.19 -0.58
C LYS A 117 -0.64 -17.48 -1.21
N GLN A 118 -1.21 -17.37 -2.41
CA GLN A 118 -1.72 -18.51 -3.15
C GLN A 118 -0.63 -19.57 -3.39
N LYS A 119 0.58 -19.15 -3.78
CA LYS A 119 1.70 -20.07 -4.00
C LYS A 119 2.13 -20.79 -2.73
N THR A 120 2.15 -20.09 -1.59
CA THR A 120 2.47 -20.69 -0.28
C THR A 120 1.41 -21.72 0.11
N GLU A 121 0.13 -21.38 0.00
CA GLU A 121 -0.98 -22.28 0.34
C GLU A 121 -0.99 -23.55 -0.53
N THR A 122 -0.73 -23.44 -1.84
CA THR A 122 -0.64 -24.61 -2.73
C THR A 122 0.52 -25.52 -2.33
N LYS A 123 1.70 -24.95 -2.03
CA LYS A 123 2.88 -25.73 -1.65
C LYS A 123 2.66 -26.50 -0.34
N ASP A 124 1.98 -25.88 0.62
CA ASP A 124 1.67 -26.52 1.90
C ASP A 124 0.67 -27.67 1.72
N ALA A 125 -0.34 -27.50 0.86
CA ALA A 125 -1.30 -28.55 0.52
C ALA A 125 -0.63 -29.76 -0.16
N ASP A 126 0.20 -29.52 -1.18
CA ASP A 126 0.93 -30.59 -1.89
C ASP A 126 1.83 -31.39 -0.93
N THR A 127 2.46 -30.71 0.03
CA THR A 127 3.31 -31.33 1.05
C THR A 127 2.50 -32.18 2.02
N ALA A 128 1.34 -31.69 2.46
CA ALA A 128 0.44 -32.43 3.34
C ALA A 128 -0.12 -33.69 2.66
N ASP A 129 -0.51 -33.59 1.38
CA ASP A 129 -1.00 -34.73 0.60
C ASP A 129 0.07 -35.80 0.37
N ALA A 130 1.31 -35.39 0.11
CA ALA A 130 2.44 -36.31 -0.03
C ALA A 130 2.74 -37.06 1.28
N LEU A 131 2.69 -36.36 2.42
CA LEU A 131 2.87 -36.96 3.74
C LEU A 131 1.75 -37.94 4.09
N ASN A 132 0.50 -37.61 3.79
CA ASN A 132 -0.65 -38.50 3.99
C ASN A 132 -0.56 -39.77 3.14
N GLN A 133 -0.11 -39.65 1.88
CA GLN A 133 0.12 -40.80 1.01
C GLN A 133 1.27 -41.69 1.50
N ALA A 134 2.35 -41.10 2.04
CA ALA A 134 3.47 -41.86 2.60
C ALA A 134 3.15 -42.52 3.95
N ALA A 135 2.26 -41.94 4.77
CA ALA A 135 1.85 -42.49 6.05
C ALA A 135 0.74 -43.55 5.95
N GLY A 136 0.04 -43.61 4.82
CA GLY A 136 -0.99 -44.61 4.50
C GLY A 136 -0.48 -45.88 3.80
N ALA A 137 0.83 -45.96 3.53
CA ALA A 137 1.53 -47.09 2.91
C ALA A 137 2.40 -47.84 3.93
#